data_AF-A0A7Z9W869-F1
#
_entry.id   AF-A0A7Z9W869-F1
#
_cell.length_a   1.000
_cell.length_b   1.000
_cell.length_c   1.000
_cell.angle_alpha   90.00
_cell.angle_beta   90.00
_cell.angle_gamma   90.00
#
_symmetry.space_group_name_H-M   'P 1'
#
loop_
_entity.id
_entity.type
_entity.pdbx_description
1 polymer ?
#
loop_
_entity_poly.entity_id
_entity_poly.type
_entity_poly.pdbx_seq_one_letter_code
_entity_poly.pdbx_strand_id
1 'polypeptide(L)' 'MTLLTGLLFHTTLQPQSVRALVGGTLIDGYGGQPLANSVILIRGEQIEAVGQVGSLAVPPDAEIISTEGMSV' A
#
# COMPACT_ATOMS: atom_id res chain seq x y z
N MET A 1 21.13 -37.24 -29.41
CA MET A 1 22.34 -36.80 -28.68
C MET A 1 22.38 -35.29 -28.79
N THR A 2 21.85 -34.50 -27.87
CA THR A 2 21.51 -34.74 -26.47
C THR A 2 20.50 -33.65 -26.08
N LEU A 3 19.52 -34.00 -25.25
CA LEU A 3 18.63 -33.06 -24.55
C LEU A 3 19.45 -31.98 -23.84
N LEU A 4 19.04 -30.72 -23.94
CA LEU A 4 19.33 -29.74 -22.89
C LEU A 4 18.09 -28.89 -22.63
N THR A 5 17.22 -29.45 -21.82
CA THR A 5 16.11 -28.79 -21.13
C THR A 5 16.70 -27.71 -20.21
N GLY A 6 16.81 -26.49 -20.72
CA GLY A 6 17.13 -25.32 -19.89
C GLY A 6 15.88 -24.91 -19.12
N LEU A 7 15.89 -25.11 -17.80
CA LEU A 7 14.86 -24.60 -16.91
C LEU A 7 14.91 -23.07 -16.93
N LEU A 8 14.07 -22.44 -17.74
CA LEU A 8 13.88 -20.99 -17.75
C LEU A 8 13.21 -20.59 -16.43
N PHE A 9 14.00 -20.10 -15.48
CA PHE A 9 13.49 -19.38 -14.31
C PHE A 9 12.85 -18.09 -14.80
N HIS A 10 11.53 -18.08 -14.88
CA HIS A 10 10.77 -16.87 -15.13
C HIS A 10 10.56 -16.17 -13.78
N THR A 11 11.30 -15.10 -13.51
CA THR A 11 10.94 -14.16 -12.46
C THR A 11 9.72 -13.39 -12.94
N THR A 12 8.54 -13.79 -12.48
CA THR A 12 7.32 -13.00 -12.72
C THR A 12 7.42 -11.73 -11.89
N LEU A 13 7.66 -10.60 -12.55
CA LEU A 13 7.38 -9.28 -11.98
C LEU A 13 5.86 -9.17 -11.85
N GLN A 14 5.30 -9.64 -10.73
CA GLN A 14 3.91 -9.37 -10.43
C GLN A 14 3.78 -7.87 -10.14
N PRO A 15 2.90 -7.15 -10.85
CA PRO A 15 2.63 -5.75 -10.53
C PRO A 15 2.14 -5.69 -9.08
N GLN A 16 2.86 -4.91 -8.27
CA GLN A 16 2.55 -4.77 -6.85
C GLN A 16 1.30 -3.90 -6.72
N SER A 17 0.19 -4.53 -6.33
CA SER A 17 -1.09 -3.83 -6.14
C SER A 17 -0.96 -2.77 -5.06
N VAL A 18 -1.62 -1.64 -5.29
CA VAL A 18 -1.72 -0.56 -4.29
C VAL A 18 -2.79 -0.94 -3.29
N ARG A 19 -2.49 -0.77 -2.00
CA ARG A 19 -3.47 -0.84 -0.91
C ARG A 19 -3.64 0.55 -0.33
N ALA A 20 -4.87 0.93 -0.03
CA ALA A 20 -5.20 2.19 0.58
C ALA A 20 -5.89 1.95 1.92
N LEU A 21 -5.26 2.34 3.03
CA LEU A 21 -5.91 2.38 4.34
C LEU A 21 -6.60 3.74 4.49
N VAL A 22 -7.91 3.76 4.74
CA VAL A 22 -8.72 4.98 4.64
C VAL A 22 -9.58 5.18 5.89
N GLY A 23 -9.53 6.39 6.45
CA GLY A 23 -10.48 6.89 7.45
C GLY A 23 -10.05 6.77 8.91
N GLY A 24 -8.97 6.04 9.20
CA GLY A 24 -8.41 5.92 10.55
C GLY A 24 -7.64 7.13 11.06
N THR A 25 -7.10 7.01 12.26
CA THR A 25 -6.15 7.98 12.84
C THR A 25 -4.74 7.42 12.77
N LEU A 26 -3.84 8.09 12.03
CA LEU A 26 -2.44 7.68 11.93
C LEU A 26 -1.62 8.20 13.11
N ILE A 27 -0.85 7.30 13.70
CA ILE A 27 0.20 7.57 14.69
C ILE A 27 1.55 7.22 14.05
N ASP A 28 2.31 8.23 13.65
CA ASP A 28 3.53 8.08 12.83
C ASP A 28 4.77 7.57 13.59
N GLY A 29 4.69 7.46 14.92
CA GLY A 29 5.81 7.04 15.77
C GLY A 29 6.89 8.09 16.02
N TYR A 30 6.78 9.30 15.45
CA TYR A 30 7.73 10.40 15.66
C TYR A 30 7.34 11.33 16.82
N GLY A 31 6.22 11.05 17.50
CA GLY A 31 5.74 11.82 18.65
C GLY A 31 4.98 13.09 18.27
N GLY A 32 4.59 13.24 17.00
CA GLY A 32 3.74 14.33 16.53
C GLY A 32 2.28 14.20 16.95
N GLN A 33 1.46 15.18 16.55
CA GLN A 33 0.01 15.09 16.71
C GLN A 33 -0.54 13.99 15.77
N PRO A 34 -1.42 13.09 16.25
CA PRO A 34 -2.04 12.09 15.40
C PRO A 34 -2.82 12.70 14.23
N LEU A 35 -2.76 12.06 13.06
CA LEU A 35 -3.43 12.52 11.85
C LEU A 35 -4.77 11.83 11.67
N ALA A 36 -5.87 12.52 11.96
CA ALA A 36 -7.22 12.00 11.80
C ALA A 36 -7.66 11.90 10.32
N ASN A 37 -8.59 10.98 10.04
CA ASN A 37 -9.11 10.69 8.69
C ASN A 37 -7.99 10.48 7.67
N SER A 38 -6.97 9.73 8.06
CA SER A 38 -5.79 9.50 7.23
C SER A 38 -6.09 8.61 6.03
N VAL A 39 -5.35 8.83 4.95
CA VAL A 39 -5.21 7.95 3.80
C VAL A 39 -3.75 7.52 3.71
N ILE A 40 -3.49 6.22 3.72
CA ILE A 40 -2.15 5.64 3.62
C ILE A 40 -2.12 4.76 2.37
N LEU A 41 -1.33 5.15 1.37
CA LEU A 41 -1.12 4.36 0.17
C LEU A 41 0.12 3.50 0.37
N ILE A 42 -0.02 2.18 0.23
CA ILE A 42 1.12 1.26 0.27
C ILE A 42 1.20 0.44 -1.01
N ARG A 43 2.41 0.39 -1.57
CA ARG A 43 2.76 -0.44 -2.72
C ARG A 43 3.58 -1.61 -2.21
N GLY A 44 2.87 -2.72 -2.04
CA GLY A 44 3.26 -3.92 -1.32
C GLY A 44 3.93 -3.69 0.03
N GLU A 45 5.25 -3.56 0.13
CA GLU A 45 5.94 -3.40 1.44
C GLU A 45 6.30 -1.96 1.81
N GLN A 46 6.11 -1.01 0.90
CA GLN A 46 6.49 0.39 1.12
C GLN A 46 5.27 1.29 1.17
N ILE A 47 5.29 2.26 2.10
CA ILE A 47 4.35 3.38 2.11
C ILE A 47 4.77 4.33 0.99
N GLU A 48 3.90 4.51 0.02
CA GLU A 48 4.12 5.38 -1.14
C GLU A 48 3.74 6.83 -0.83
N ALA A 49 2.64 7.03 -0.09
CA ALA A 49 2.18 8.34 0.32
C ALA A 49 1.27 8.27 1.55
N VAL A 50 1.22 9.37 2.29
CA VAL A 50 0.31 9.59 3.42
C VAL A 50 -0.35 10.95 3.25
N GLY A 51 -1.64 11.02 3.55
CA GLY A 51 -2.39 12.27 3.57
C GLY A 51 -3.72 12.10 4.30
N GLN A 52 -4.68 12.96 3.99
CA GLN A 52 -6.03 12.90 4.55
C GLN A 52 -7.07 12.67 3.46
N VAL A 53 -8.23 12.16 3.86
CA VAL A 53 -9.41 12.06 2.98
C VAL A 53 -9.69 13.43 2.35
N GLY A 54 -9.91 13.44 1.03
CA GLY A 54 -10.14 14.65 0.25
C GLY A 54 -8.88 15.43 -0.15
N SER A 55 -7.72 15.15 0.46
CA SER A 55 -6.44 15.78 0.09
C SER A 55 -5.53 14.82 -0.70
N LEU A 56 -5.50 13.54 -0.34
CA LEU A 56 -4.76 12.51 -1.07
C LEU A 56 -5.73 11.65 -1.88
N ALA A 57 -5.55 11.64 -3.20
CA ALA A 57 -6.34 10.82 -4.10
C ALA A 57 -5.98 9.34 -3.93
N VAL A 58 -6.98 8.49 -3.82
CA VAL A 58 -6.82 7.04 -3.83
C VAL A 58 -6.86 6.55 -5.29
N PRO A 59 -5.84 5.83 -5.79
CA PRO A 59 -5.87 5.25 -7.12
C PRO A 59 -7.10 4.35 -7.33
N PRO A 60 -7.73 4.37 -8.52
CA PRO A 60 -8.95 3.60 -8.78
C PRO A 60 -8.74 2.08 -8.75
N ASP A 61 -7.51 1.61 -8.93
CA ASP A 61 -7.09 0.21 -8.87
C ASP A 61 -6.58 -0.22 -7.48
N ALA A 62 -6.61 0.69 -6.50
CA ALA A 62 -6.19 0.38 -5.15
C ALA A 62 -7.22 -0.51 -4.43
N GLU A 63 -6.72 -1.51 -3.71
CA GLU A 63 -7.50 -2.24 -2.72
C GLU A 63 -7.77 -1.31 -1.52
N ILE A 64 -9.03 -0.95 -1.29
CA ILE A 64 -9.42 -0.05 -0.20
C ILE A 64 -9.72 -0.88 1.05
N ILE A 65 -9.04 -0.53 2.14
CA ILE A 65 -9.24 -1.10 3.47
C ILE A 65 -9.70 0.03 4.39
N SER A 66 -10.93 -0.06 4.91
CA SER A 66 -11.42 0.91 5.89
C SER A 66 -10.68 0.73 7.22
N THR A 67 -10.22 1.84 7.78
CA THR A 67 -9.65 1.93 9.12
C THR A 67 -10.43 2.89 10.01
N GLU A 68 -11.68 3.21 9.65
CA GLU A 68 -12.56 4.05 10.47
C GLU A 68 -12.70 3.51 11.90
N GLY A 69 -12.58 4.41 12.87
CA GLY A 69 -12.62 4.06 14.30
C GLY A 69 -11.36 3.32 14.80
N MET A 70 -10.35 3.11 13.96
CA MET A 70 -9.08 2.48 14.33
C MET A 70 -7.94 3.51 14.36
N SER A 71 -6.91 3.19 15.14
CA SER A 71 -5.60 3.84 15.05
C SER A 71 -4.64 2.93 14.29
N VAL A 72 -3.83 3.54 13.42
CA VAL A 72 -2.88 2.85 12.54
C VAL A 72 -1.50 3.46 12.65
#